data_AF-A0A1N6FTX8-F1
#
_entry.id   AF-A0A1N6FTX8-F1
#
_cell.length_a   1.000
_cell.length_b   1.000
_cell.length_c   1.000
_cell.angle_alpha   90.00
_cell.angle_beta   90.00
_cell.angle_gamma   90.00
#
_symmetry.space_group_name_H-M   'P 1'
#
loop_
_entity.id
_entity.type
_entity.pdbx_description
1 polymer ?
#
loop_
_entity_poly.entity_id
_entity_poly.type
_entity_poly.pdbx_seq_one_letter_code
_entity_poly.pdbx_strand_id
1 'polypeptide(L)'
;MPKVTLFLLLLSSFSYSQSYEQLMGYSSFYNRKIDSFIDHMKSPPAVSSSNDGIQQIVYEMDGFHIGIEEHASNNGIIGEMFIFQTAAKDAHSDWLKIHERISSDQSFKFIKGMYDDNYIKHNELALDHLRILLKNIDKKNNVRYAARYKKDLAYYTLSVIGGNMVLTIDSKNY
;
A
#
# COMPACT_ATOMS: atom_id res chain seq x y z
N MET A 1 -45.48 -10.34 24.86
CA MET A 1 -44.60 -9.34 24.23
C MET A 1 -43.97 -8.46 25.30
N PRO A 2 -42.68 -8.64 25.58
CA PRO A 2 -41.84 -7.51 25.92
C PRO A 2 -40.55 -7.47 25.07
N LYS A 3 -40.41 -6.34 24.37
CA LYS A 3 -39.23 -5.49 24.24
C LYS A 3 -37.87 -6.20 24.04
N VAL A 4 -37.54 -6.33 22.75
CA VAL A 4 -36.21 -6.39 22.13
C VAL A 4 -35.10 -6.03 23.11
N THR A 5 -34.42 -7.05 23.62
CA THR A 5 -33.16 -6.90 24.34
C THR A 5 -32.15 -6.34 23.36
N LEU A 6 -31.74 -5.11 23.64
CA LEU A 6 -30.76 -4.29 22.96
C LEU A 6 -29.50 -5.12 22.68
N PHE A 7 -29.35 -5.52 21.42
CA PHE A 7 -28.19 -6.25 20.91
C PHE A 7 -27.02 -5.23 20.79
N LEU A 8 -26.39 -4.91 21.92
CA LEU A 8 -25.10 -4.21 21.98
C LEU A 8 -24.02 -5.19 21.51
N LEU A 9 -24.00 -5.45 20.21
CA LEU A 9 -22.87 -6.07 19.51
C LEU A 9 -21.70 -5.09 19.57
N LEU A 10 -20.78 -5.38 20.48
CA LEU A 10 -19.35 -5.37 20.24
C LEU A 10 -18.89 -4.32 19.22
N LEU A 11 -18.88 -3.05 19.65
CA LEU A 11 -17.88 -2.10 19.15
C LEU A 11 -16.52 -2.49 19.77
N SER A 12 -16.06 -3.72 19.47
CA SER A 12 -14.63 -4.00 19.55
C SER A 12 -13.99 -2.99 18.62
N SER A 13 -13.11 -2.16 19.15
CA SER A 13 -12.29 -1.24 18.38
C SER A 13 -11.53 -2.05 17.33
N PHE A 14 -12.14 -2.21 16.14
CA PHE A 14 -11.48 -2.79 15.00
C PHE A 14 -10.32 -1.86 14.69
N SER A 15 -9.13 -2.28 15.09
CA SER A 15 -7.90 -1.68 14.59
C SER A 15 -7.90 -2.02 13.10
N TYR A 16 -8.30 -1.06 12.26
CA TYR A 16 -8.47 -1.25 10.82
C TYR A 16 -7.10 -1.44 10.18
N SER A 17 -6.61 -2.68 10.12
CA SER A 17 -5.61 -3.07 9.13
C SER A 17 -6.27 -3.00 7.76
N GLN A 18 -5.56 -2.44 6.77
CA GLN A 18 -6.10 -2.26 5.42
C GLN A 18 -6.40 -3.62 4.79
N SER A 19 -7.61 -3.79 4.26
CA SER A 19 -7.93 -5.01 3.52
C SER A 19 -7.30 -4.99 2.13
N TYR A 20 -7.06 -6.18 1.57
CA TYR A 20 -6.62 -6.35 0.18
C TYR A 20 -7.57 -5.64 -0.79
N GLU A 21 -8.87 -5.76 -0.57
CA GLU A 21 -9.92 -5.18 -1.42
C GLU A 21 -9.90 -3.64 -1.35
N GLN A 22 -9.64 -3.06 -0.17
CA GLN A 22 -9.48 -1.61 -0.03
C GLN A 22 -8.24 -1.11 -0.81
N LEU A 23 -7.09 -1.77 -0.60
CA LEU A 23 -5.85 -1.47 -1.31
C LEU A 23 -6.04 -1.54 -2.83
N MET A 24 -6.65 -2.62 -3.31
CA MET A 24 -6.88 -2.81 -4.74
C MET A 24 -7.92 -1.81 -5.28
N GLY A 25 -8.95 -1.48 -4.48
CA GLY A 25 -9.95 -0.46 -4.82
C GLY A 25 -9.30 0.89 -5.10
N TYR A 26 -8.44 1.38 -4.20
CA TYR A 26 -7.69 2.62 -4.42
C TYR A 26 -6.71 2.51 -5.59
N SER A 27 -6.00 1.39 -5.69
CA SER A 27 -5.04 1.18 -6.79
C SER A 27 -5.66 1.26 -8.18
N SER A 28 -6.97 1.01 -8.29
CA SER A 28 -7.68 1.05 -9.57
C SER A 28 -7.76 2.46 -10.19
N PHE A 29 -7.47 3.50 -9.39
CA PHE A 29 -7.37 4.89 -9.85
C PHE A 29 -6.01 5.23 -10.46
N TYR A 30 -5.02 4.34 -10.37
CA TYR A 30 -3.76 4.51 -11.07
C TYR A 30 -4.00 4.76 -12.57
N ASN A 31 -3.26 5.71 -13.15
CA ASN A 31 -3.41 6.12 -14.55
C ASN A 31 -4.82 6.64 -14.91
N ARG A 32 -5.59 7.12 -13.92
CA ARG A 32 -6.85 7.86 -14.13
C ARG A 32 -6.67 9.32 -13.77
N LYS A 33 -7.70 10.13 -14.05
CA LYS A 33 -7.72 11.55 -13.68
C LYS A 33 -7.71 11.71 -12.16
N ILE A 34 -6.88 12.63 -11.66
CA ILE A 34 -6.84 13.02 -10.24
C ILE A 34 -8.23 13.44 -9.77
N ASP A 35 -8.96 14.23 -10.57
CA ASP A 35 -10.34 14.65 -10.27
C ASP A 35 -11.27 13.46 -9.98
N SER A 36 -11.11 12.34 -10.70
CA SER A 36 -11.94 11.16 -10.47
C SER A 36 -11.69 10.51 -9.11
N PHE A 37 -10.46 10.63 -8.59
CA PHE A 37 -10.12 10.19 -7.25
C PHE A 37 -10.69 11.16 -6.22
N ILE A 38 -10.56 12.47 -6.43
CA ILE A 38 -11.12 13.50 -5.55
C ILE A 38 -12.65 13.32 -5.40
N ASP A 39 -13.35 13.12 -6.52
CA ASP A 39 -14.79 12.85 -6.55
C ASP A 39 -15.16 11.57 -5.79
N HIS A 40 -14.32 10.54 -5.87
CA HIS A 40 -14.52 9.28 -5.15
C HIS A 40 -14.39 9.45 -3.63
N MET A 41 -13.40 10.23 -3.18
CA MET A 41 -13.12 10.41 -1.76
C MET A 41 -14.22 11.20 -1.04
N LYS A 42 -14.95 12.06 -1.75
CA LYS A 42 -16.04 12.90 -1.21
C LYS A 42 -15.60 13.78 -0.02
N SER A 43 -14.30 14.01 0.11
CA SER A 43 -13.68 14.87 1.11
C SER A 43 -12.53 15.65 0.47
N PRO A 44 -12.17 16.83 1.02
CA PRO A 44 -10.97 17.52 0.59
C PRO A 44 -9.71 16.76 1.03
N PRO A 45 -8.61 16.85 0.25
CA PRO A 45 -7.32 16.30 0.67
C PRO A 45 -6.78 17.05 1.90
N ALA A 46 -6.02 16.36 2.74
CA ALA A 46 -5.32 16.96 3.88
C ALA A 46 -4.16 17.86 3.42
N VAL A 47 -3.48 17.46 2.35
CA VAL A 47 -2.44 18.25 1.69
C VAL A 47 -2.70 18.27 0.20
N SER A 48 -2.58 19.44 -0.40
CA SER A 48 -2.58 19.62 -1.85
C SER A 48 -1.52 20.65 -2.21
N SER A 49 -0.55 20.24 -3.00
CA SER A 49 0.53 21.09 -3.48
C SER A 49 0.77 20.87 -4.97
N SER A 50 1.36 21.86 -5.62
CA SER A 50 1.88 21.72 -6.97
C SER A 50 3.30 22.25 -6.97
N ASN A 51 4.25 21.42 -7.39
CA ASN A 51 5.64 21.82 -7.54
C ASN A 51 6.09 21.56 -8.98
N ASP A 52 6.67 22.56 -9.63
CA ASP A 52 7.04 22.53 -11.05
C ASP A 52 5.89 22.08 -11.99
N GLY A 53 4.65 22.38 -11.61
CA GLY A 53 3.45 21.99 -12.36
C GLY A 53 3.03 20.53 -12.17
N ILE A 54 3.68 19.78 -11.26
CA ILE A 54 3.29 18.43 -10.85
C ILE A 54 2.42 18.53 -9.59
N GLN A 55 1.15 18.13 -9.70
CA GLN A 55 0.23 18.09 -8.58
C GLN A 55 0.54 16.89 -7.66
N GLN A 56 0.57 17.15 -6.36
CA GLN A 56 0.69 16.16 -5.30
C GLN A 56 -0.47 16.36 -4.32
N ILE A 57 -1.16 15.27 -3.98
CA ILE A 57 -2.26 15.29 -3.01
C ILE A 57 -2.10 14.17 -1.99
N VAL A 58 -2.47 14.45 -0.75
CA VAL A 58 -2.49 13.47 0.33
C VAL A 58 -3.87 13.48 0.99
N TYR A 59 -4.45 12.29 1.11
CA TYR A 59 -5.64 12.04 1.90
C TYR A 59 -5.25 11.35 3.20
N GLU A 60 -5.73 11.89 4.31
CA GLU A 60 -5.64 11.24 5.61
C GLU A 60 -6.99 10.61 5.96
N MET A 61 -6.97 9.32 6.28
CA MET A 61 -8.13 8.53 6.65
C MET A 61 -7.83 7.74 7.91
N ASP A 62 -8.89 7.28 8.58
CA ASP A 62 -8.75 6.42 9.74
C ASP A 62 -7.99 5.13 9.39
N GLY A 63 -6.77 5.02 9.91
CA GLY A 63 -5.89 3.86 9.73
C GLY A 63 -4.99 3.89 8.49
N PHE A 64 -5.13 4.87 7.59
CA PHE A 64 -4.28 4.97 6.40
C PHE A 64 -4.20 6.34 5.74
N HIS A 65 -3.09 6.58 5.04
CA HIS A 65 -2.92 7.74 4.16
C HIS A 65 -2.79 7.30 2.71
N ILE A 66 -3.31 8.11 1.78
CA ILE A 66 -3.14 7.92 0.34
C ILE A 66 -2.46 9.15 -0.24
N GLY A 67 -1.23 8.99 -0.69
CA GLY A 67 -0.51 9.97 -1.50
C GLY A 67 -0.69 9.68 -2.99
N ILE A 68 -0.91 10.72 -3.77
CA ILE A 68 -0.99 10.68 -5.23
C ILE A 68 -0.07 11.75 -5.77
N GLU A 69 0.67 11.39 -6.81
CA GLU A 69 1.46 12.32 -7.61
C GLU A 69 1.01 12.27 -9.08
N GLU A 70 0.88 13.44 -9.67
CA GLU A 70 0.57 13.62 -11.09
C GLU A 70 1.71 13.12 -11.97
N HIS A 71 1.35 12.57 -13.13
CA HIS A 71 2.31 12.17 -14.13
C HIS A 71 2.96 13.41 -14.76
N ALA A 72 4.28 13.53 -14.66
CA ALA A 72 5.03 14.68 -15.17
C ALA A 72 4.81 15.02 -16.67
N SER A 73 4.41 14.03 -17.48
CA SER A 73 4.11 14.23 -18.91
C SER A 73 2.64 14.09 -19.28
N ASN A 74 1.73 13.92 -18.32
CA ASN A 74 0.32 13.72 -18.59
C ASN A 74 -0.54 14.42 -17.54
N ASN A 75 -0.83 15.69 -17.82
CA ASN A 75 -1.53 16.58 -16.91
C ASN A 75 -2.89 16.00 -16.47
N GLY A 76 -3.15 16.12 -15.18
CA GLY A 76 -4.31 15.64 -14.46
C GLY A 76 -4.34 14.14 -14.26
N ILE A 77 -3.34 13.36 -14.70
CA ILE A 77 -3.33 11.89 -14.58
C ILE A 77 -2.45 11.45 -13.42
N ILE A 78 -2.93 10.47 -12.65
CA ILE A 78 -2.19 9.85 -11.56
C ILE A 78 -1.02 9.04 -12.12
N GLY A 79 0.21 9.51 -11.84
CA GLY A 79 1.46 8.89 -12.27
C GLY A 79 2.09 7.97 -11.23
N GLU A 80 1.93 8.30 -9.95
CA GLU A 80 2.36 7.47 -8.82
C GLU A 80 1.32 7.51 -7.69
N MET A 81 1.15 6.39 -6.98
CA MET A 81 0.29 6.29 -5.80
C MET A 81 1.04 5.62 -4.65
N PHE A 82 0.81 6.11 -3.44
CA PHE A 82 1.35 5.56 -2.20
C PHE A 82 0.21 5.36 -1.21
N ILE A 83 0.02 4.14 -0.72
CA ILE A 83 -0.99 3.84 0.29
C ILE A 83 -0.29 3.35 1.55
N PHE A 84 -0.31 4.17 2.61
CA PHE A 84 0.40 3.96 3.86
C PHE A 84 -0.54 3.53 4.96
N GLN A 85 -0.16 2.53 5.76
CA GLN A 85 -0.85 2.24 7.01
C GLN A 85 -0.35 3.19 8.10
N THR A 86 -1.26 3.85 8.82
CA THR A 86 -0.89 4.84 9.86
C THR A 86 -0.88 4.25 11.27
N ALA A 87 -1.53 3.09 11.44
CA ALA A 87 -1.56 2.34 12.70
C ALA A 87 -1.21 0.87 12.45
N ALA A 88 0.07 0.58 12.20
CA ALA A 88 0.53 -0.80 12.11
C ALA A 88 0.80 -1.35 13.52
N LYS A 89 -0.06 -2.24 14.01
CA LYS A 89 0.28 -3.05 15.20
C LYS A 89 1.35 -4.10 14.88
N ASP A 90 1.32 -4.62 13.66
CA ASP A 90 2.25 -5.61 13.12
C ASP A 90 2.30 -5.52 11.58
N ALA A 91 3.13 -4.62 11.07
CA ALA A 91 3.27 -4.42 9.62
C ALA A 91 3.75 -5.68 8.88
N HIS A 92 4.48 -6.59 9.54
CA HIS A 92 4.93 -7.82 8.91
C HIS A 92 3.76 -8.78 8.69
N SER A 93 2.93 -8.98 9.72
CA SER A 93 1.73 -9.81 9.61
C SER A 93 0.75 -9.26 8.57
N ASP A 94 0.56 -7.94 8.55
CA ASP A 94 -0.30 -7.30 7.55
C ASP A 94 0.29 -7.43 6.13
N TRP A 95 1.60 -7.17 5.97
CA TRP A 95 2.30 -7.40 4.72
C TRP A 95 2.15 -8.83 4.22
N LEU A 96 2.30 -9.83 5.09
CA LEU A 96 2.22 -11.23 4.71
C LEU A 96 0.82 -11.59 4.18
N LYS A 97 -0.24 -11.14 4.86
CA LYS A 97 -1.63 -11.36 4.41
C LYS A 97 -1.87 -10.76 3.03
N ILE A 98 -1.46 -9.51 2.80
CA ILE A 98 -1.65 -8.85 1.51
C ILE A 98 -0.77 -9.49 0.42
N HIS A 99 0.49 -9.82 0.76
CA HIS A 99 1.42 -10.53 -0.10
C HIS A 99 0.87 -11.86 -0.60
N GLU A 100 0.29 -12.67 0.29
CA GLU A 100 -0.31 -13.96 -0.05
C GLU A 100 -1.48 -13.79 -1.02
N ARG A 101 -2.34 -12.78 -0.79
CA ARG A 101 -3.46 -12.46 -1.68
C ARG A 101 -2.98 -12.05 -3.07
N ILE A 102 -2.04 -11.10 -3.16
CA ILE A 102 -1.44 -10.67 -4.43
C ILE A 102 -0.77 -11.85 -5.14
N SER A 103 -0.01 -12.69 -4.42
CA SER A 103 0.72 -13.81 -5.01
C SER A 103 -0.20 -14.94 -5.50
N SER A 104 -1.42 -15.03 -4.96
CA SER A 104 -2.45 -15.98 -5.41
C SER A 104 -3.29 -15.46 -6.58
N ASP A 105 -3.27 -14.15 -6.84
CA ASP A 105 -4.01 -13.51 -7.92
C ASP A 105 -3.20 -13.61 -9.23
N GLN A 106 -3.72 -14.37 -10.19
CA GLN A 106 -3.04 -14.66 -11.46
C GLN A 106 -2.84 -13.43 -12.34
N SER A 107 -3.53 -12.32 -12.07
CA SER A 107 -3.31 -11.04 -12.76
C SER A 107 -1.98 -10.38 -12.37
N PHE A 108 -1.37 -10.81 -11.26
CA PHE A 108 -0.07 -10.32 -10.82
C PHE A 108 1.05 -11.29 -11.20
N LYS A 109 2.12 -10.73 -11.77
CA LYS A 109 3.38 -11.42 -12.00
C LYS A 109 4.43 -10.89 -11.02
N PHE A 110 4.99 -11.77 -10.19
CA PHE A 110 6.13 -11.42 -9.35
C PHE A 110 7.33 -11.00 -10.22
N ILE A 111 7.99 -9.91 -9.84
CA ILE A 111 9.16 -9.35 -10.54
C ILE A 111 10.41 -9.58 -9.70
N LYS A 112 10.43 -9.06 -8.47
CA LYS A 112 11.59 -9.16 -7.58
C LYS A 112 11.25 -8.87 -6.12
N GLY A 113 12.08 -9.43 -5.24
CA GLY A 113 12.11 -9.13 -3.82
C GLY A 113 13.25 -8.16 -3.48
N MET A 114 13.02 -7.34 -2.47
CA MET A 114 13.99 -6.39 -1.93
C MET A 114 14.13 -6.60 -0.43
N TYR A 115 15.34 -6.49 0.10
CA TYR A 115 15.65 -6.67 1.51
C TYR A 115 16.83 -5.78 1.91
N ASP A 116 16.72 -5.11 3.05
CA ASP A 116 17.76 -4.29 3.65
C ASP A 116 17.64 -4.35 5.18
N ASP A 117 18.65 -4.89 5.86
CA ASP A 117 18.74 -4.89 7.33
C ASP A 117 19.87 -4.01 7.88
N ASN A 118 20.41 -3.13 7.03
CA ASN A 118 21.63 -2.31 7.19
C ASN A 118 22.96 -3.07 7.06
N TYR A 119 22.96 -4.41 7.01
CA TYR A 119 24.17 -5.22 6.81
C TYR A 119 24.13 -5.99 5.48
N ILE A 120 22.98 -6.56 5.19
CA ILE A 120 22.66 -7.28 3.96
C ILE A 120 21.67 -6.43 3.18
N LYS A 121 22.02 -6.15 1.92
CA LYS A 121 21.16 -5.41 1.00
C LYS A 121 21.06 -6.14 -0.33
N HIS A 122 19.82 -6.45 -0.72
CA HIS A 122 19.51 -7.07 -2.00
C HIS A 122 18.30 -6.38 -2.62
N ASN A 123 18.37 -6.11 -3.93
CA ASN A 123 17.30 -5.44 -4.67
C ASN A 123 16.63 -6.34 -5.72
N GLU A 124 17.20 -7.53 -5.99
CA GLU A 124 16.75 -8.45 -7.04
C GLU A 124 16.70 -9.90 -6.52
N LEU A 125 15.94 -10.12 -5.45
CA LEU A 125 15.75 -11.46 -4.90
C LEU A 125 14.64 -12.22 -5.63
N ALA A 126 14.86 -13.51 -5.85
CA ALA A 126 13.76 -14.44 -6.07
C ALA A 126 12.89 -14.52 -4.80
N LEU A 127 11.62 -14.91 -4.97
CA LEU A 127 10.64 -14.88 -3.89
C LEU A 127 10.98 -15.84 -2.74
N ASP A 128 11.50 -17.02 -3.06
CA ASP A 128 11.97 -18.01 -2.10
C ASP A 128 13.16 -17.49 -1.26
N HIS A 129 14.12 -16.82 -1.90
CA HIS A 129 15.23 -16.18 -1.20
C HIS A 129 14.76 -15.05 -0.28
N LEU A 130 13.82 -14.22 -0.74
CA LEU A 130 13.20 -13.21 0.12
C LEU A 130 12.57 -13.87 1.36
N ARG A 131 11.75 -14.91 1.16
CA ARG A 131 11.09 -15.64 2.27
C ARG A 131 12.08 -16.21 3.28
N ILE A 132 13.24 -16.72 2.82
CA ILE A 132 14.30 -17.22 3.71
C ILE A 132 14.82 -16.09 4.60
N LEU A 133 15.08 -14.90 4.04
CA LEU A 133 15.54 -13.75 4.82
C LEU A 133 14.48 -13.25 5.81
N LEU A 134 13.20 -13.24 5.40
CA LEU A 134 12.09 -12.77 6.23
C LEU A 134 11.82 -13.70 7.44
N LYS A 135 12.11 -15.00 7.35
CA LYS A 135 11.96 -15.94 8.49
C LYS A 135 12.80 -15.56 9.72
N ASN A 136 13.82 -14.73 9.56
CA ASN A 136 14.73 -14.31 10.63
C ASN A 136 14.45 -12.88 11.15
N ILE A 137 13.31 -12.28 10.78
CA ILE A 137 12.98 -10.87 11.09
C ILE A 137 12.76 -10.59 12.57
N ASP A 138 12.41 -11.59 13.39
CA ASP A 138 12.11 -11.48 14.84
C ASP A 138 13.21 -10.82 15.71
N LYS A 139 14.34 -10.39 15.12
CA LYS A 139 15.49 -9.82 15.82
C LYS A 139 15.89 -8.40 15.39
N LYS A 140 15.21 -7.75 14.43
CA LYS A 140 15.70 -6.48 13.86
C LYS A 140 14.58 -5.46 13.62
N ASN A 141 14.53 -4.41 14.45
CA ASN A 141 13.52 -3.33 14.37
C ASN A 141 13.62 -2.42 13.12
N ASN A 142 14.68 -2.56 12.30
CA ASN A 142 14.97 -1.66 11.19
C ASN A 142 15.03 -2.34 9.82
N VAL A 143 14.53 -3.57 9.69
CA VAL A 143 14.53 -4.26 8.39
C VAL A 143 13.52 -3.60 7.46
N ARG A 144 13.97 -3.32 6.24
CA ARG A 144 13.14 -2.88 5.13
C ARG A 144 13.07 -4.01 4.12
N TYR A 145 11.88 -4.29 3.61
CA TYR A 145 11.71 -5.33 2.62
C TYR A 145 10.51 -5.04 1.76
N ALA A 146 10.50 -5.61 0.55
CA ALA A 146 9.40 -5.45 -0.36
C ALA A 146 9.31 -6.61 -1.35
N ALA A 147 8.11 -6.81 -1.89
CA ALA A 147 7.88 -7.62 -3.08
C ALA A 147 7.28 -6.73 -4.16
N ARG A 148 7.88 -6.78 -5.36
CA ARG A 148 7.43 -6.07 -6.54
C ARG A 148 6.73 -7.02 -7.49
N TYR A 149 5.58 -6.57 -7.99
CA TYR A 149 4.74 -7.27 -8.93
C TYR A 149 4.45 -6.38 -10.13
N LYS A 150 4.07 -7.00 -11.24
CA LYS A 150 3.49 -6.35 -12.39
C LYS A 150 2.06 -6.84 -12.58
N LYS A 151 1.15 -5.91 -12.83
CA LYS A 151 -0.22 -6.18 -13.27
C LYS A 151 -0.57 -5.15 -14.33
N ASP A 152 -1.07 -5.62 -15.47
CA ASP A 152 -1.32 -4.79 -16.65
C ASP A 152 -0.08 -3.94 -17.02
N LEU A 153 -0.24 -2.61 -17.05
CA LEU A 153 0.82 -1.65 -17.37
C LEU A 153 1.48 -1.03 -16.12
N ALA A 154 1.12 -1.47 -14.92
CA ALA A 154 1.58 -0.89 -13.67
C ALA A 154 2.43 -1.88 -12.86
N TYR A 155 3.32 -1.32 -12.05
CA TYR A 155 4.08 -2.05 -11.05
C TYR A 155 3.56 -1.75 -9.66
N TYR A 156 3.48 -2.79 -8.85
CA TYR A 156 2.97 -2.75 -7.48
C TYR A 156 4.08 -3.19 -6.55
N THR A 157 4.49 -2.34 -5.63
CA THR A 157 5.49 -2.67 -4.61
C THR A 157 4.84 -2.66 -3.25
N LEU A 158 4.66 -3.85 -2.68
CA LEU A 158 4.23 -4.01 -1.31
C LEU A 158 5.46 -4.09 -0.41
N SER A 159 5.62 -3.11 0.47
CA SER A 159 6.83 -2.93 1.27
C SER A 159 6.52 -2.76 2.75
N VAL A 160 7.52 -3.04 3.59
CA VAL A 160 7.56 -2.60 4.99
C VAL A 160 8.80 -1.74 5.16
N ILE A 161 8.59 -0.49 5.60
CA ILE A 161 9.65 0.50 5.81
C ILE A 161 9.37 1.20 7.14
N GLY A 162 10.36 1.19 8.05
CA GLY A 162 10.23 1.86 9.35
C GLY A 162 9.05 1.35 10.17
N GLY A 163 8.74 0.05 10.08
CA GLY A 163 7.62 -0.56 10.78
C GLY A 163 6.24 -0.28 10.18
N ASN A 164 6.15 0.36 9.01
CA ASN A 164 4.89 0.64 8.33
C ASN A 164 4.80 -0.12 6.99
N MET A 165 3.62 -0.68 6.71
CA MET A 165 3.33 -1.27 5.41
C MET A 165 2.94 -0.18 4.41
N VAL A 166 3.51 -0.25 3.21
CA VAL A 166 3.24 0.70 2.12
C VAL A 166 3.03 -0.07 0.82
N LEU A 167 1.94 0.24 0.12
CA LEU A 167 1.76 -0.14 -1.28
C LEU A 167 2.09 1.05 -2.18
N THR A 168 3.08 0.88 -3.06
CA THR A 168 3.42 1.87 -4.09
C THR A 168 3.00 1.35 -5.46
N ILE A 169 2.41 2.22 -6.27
CA ILE A 169 2.00 1.91 -7.65
C ILE A 169 2.62 2.94 -8.58
N ASP A 170 3.35 2.48 -9.60
CA ASP A 170 4.08 3.34 -10.54
C ASP A 170 4.24 2.66 -11.92
N SER A 171 4.75 3.41 -12.91
CA SER A 171 4.97 2.93 -14.28
C SER A 171 6.35 2.33 -14.52
N LYS A 172 7.29 2.54 -13.61
CA LYS A 172 8.73 2.27 -13.79
C LYS A 172 9.05 0.86 -13.32
N ASN A 173 10.19 0.31 -13.72
CA ASN A 173 10.70 -0.92 -13.12
C ASN A 173 12.04 -0.61 -12.46
N TYR A 174 11.97 0.11 -11.32
CA TYR A 174 13.14 0.33 -10.46
C TYR A 174 13.69 -0.99 -9.98
#